data_AF-A0A2H0UWZ3-F1
#
_entry.id   AF-A0A2H0UWZ3-F1
#
_cell.length_a   1.000
_cell.length_b   1.000
_cell.length_c   1.000
_cell.angle_alpha   90.00
_cell.angle_beta   90.00
_cell.angle_gamma   90.00
#
_symmetry.space_group_name_H-M   'P 1'
#
loop_
_entity.id
_entity.type
_entity.pdbx_description
1 polymer ?
#
loop_
_entity_poly.entity_id
_entity_poly.type
_entity_poly.pdbx_seq_one_letter_code
_entity_poly.pdbx_strand_id
1 'polypeptide(L)'
;MGGQPRFRVVPRLVPRSSAILVIESDEWNASFLNYWPKIIVLTNIEMEHLDYYKSLNHILKTYKEFISHLPRNGVLVTNGKDKNILNIKNQISKLPRSRTSSLRGKQFKIQKFSSGQDETRKLREILRIPGEHNILNALAALTTARVLKIPDRISFKSLSKYRGAWRRFEIIEADLRGLTRKITIVSDYGHHPTEIKATLKAAREKFPHKKIWCIFQPHQYQ
;
A
#
# COMPACT_ATOMS: atom_id res chain seq x y z
N MET A 1 12.33 -43.96 19.21
CA MET A 1 13.65 -43.35 18.88
C MET A 1 13.41 -42.31 17.79
N GLY A 2 13.41 -41.03 18.17
CA GLY A 2 13.08 -39.91 17.28
C GLY A 2 14.28 -39.44 16.47
N GLY A 3 14.12 -39.39 15.15
CA GLY A 3 15.10 -38.78 14.24
C GLY A 3 14.90 -37.27 14.16
N GLN A 4 15.89 -36.50 14.59
CA GLN A 4 15.94 -35.06 14.33
C GLN A 4 16.32 -34.79 12.87
N PRO A 5 15.66 -33.85 12.17
CA PRO A 5 16.10 -33.41 10.86
C PRO A 5 17.37 -32.57 10.97
N ARG A 6 18.44 -33.00 10.28
CA ARG A 6 19.70 -32.24 10.15
C ARG A 6 19.49 -31.08 9.16
N PHE A 7 19.52 -29.85 9.66
CA PHE A 7 19.59 -28.67 8.81
C PHE A 7 20.99 -28.56 8.18
N ARG A 8 21.05 -28.65 6.85
CA ARG A 8 22.27 -28.43 6.08
C ARG A 8 22.47 -26.92 5.95
N VAL A 9 23.38 -26.36 6.75
CA VAL A 9 23.81 -24.97 6.62
C VAL A 9 24.54 -24.81 5.28
N VAL A 10 23.98 -23.98 4.39
CA VAL A 10 24.66 -23.56 3.16
C VAL A 10 25.40 -22.25 3.47
N PRO A 11 26.75 -22.22 3.49
CA PRO A 11 27.47 -21.02 3.86
C PRO A 11 27.72 -20.16 2.61
N ARG A 12 27.02 -19.03 2.51
CA ARG A 12 27.53 -17.72 2.03
C ARG A 12 26.37 -16.74 1.84
N LEU A 13 25.89 -16.17 2.94
CA LEU A 13 25.30 -14.84 2.90
C LEU A 13 26.45 -13.85 2.79
N VAL A 14 26.80 -13.46 1.56
CA VAL A 14 27.51 -12.20 1.34
C VAL A 14 26.57 -11.10 1.86
N PRO A 15 26.96 -10.29 2.86
CA PRO A 15 26.10 -9.23 3.35
C PRO A 15 25.93 -8.22 2.22
N ARG A 16 24.78 -8.21 1.54
CA ARG A 16 24.38 -7.04 0.77
C ARG A 16 23.93 -6.01 1.79
N SER A 17 24.85 -5.13 2.16
CA SER A 17 24.62 -3.97 3.02
C SER A 17 23.61 -3.02 2.38
N SER A 18 22.32 -3.23 2.63
CA SER A 18 21.29 -2.22 2.39
C SER A 18 20.75 -1.75 3.73
N ALA A 19 21.05 -0.50 4.09
CA ALA A 19 20.51 0.18 5.27
C ALA A 19 19.00 0.54 5.16
N ILE A 20 18.26 -0.15 4.29
CA ILE A 20 16.87 0.14 3.96
C ILE A 20 16.02 -1.07 4.32
N LEU A 21 15.08 -0.85 5.23
CA LEU A 21 13.99 -1.75 5.55
C LEU A 21 12.70 -1.15 5.02
N VAL A 22 11.95 -1.93 4.24
CA VAL A 22 10.60 -1.58 3.78
C VAL A 22 9.64 -2.57 4.43
N ILE A 23 8.65 -2.06 5.16
CA ILE A 23 7.63 -2.86 5.82
C ILE A 23 6.24 -2.27 5.55
N GLU A 24 5.25 -3.15 5.46
CA GLU A 24 3.86 -2.78 5.62
C GLU A 24 3.61 -2.44 7.10
N SER A 25 2.82 -1.40 7.35
CA SER A 25 2.51 -0.92 8.69
C SER A 25 1.01 -1.01 8.90
N ASP A 26 0.58 -2.10 9.53
CA ASP A 26 -0.82 -2.39 9.83
C ASP A 26 -1.34 -1.48 10.95
N GLU A 27 -2.44 -0.78 10.68
CA GLU A 27 -3.12 0.07 11.64
C GLU A 27 -3.93 -0.72 12.67
N TRP A 28 -4.16 -2.02 12.47
CA TRP A 28 -4.90 -2.87 13.40
C TRP A 28 -4.28 -2.78 14.81
N ASN A 29 -5.15 -2.56 15.80
CA ASN A 29 -4.79 -2.37 17.21
C ASN A 29 -3.70 -1.30 17.46
N ALA A 30 -3.61 -0.31 16.57
CA ALA A 30 -2.56 0.73 16.54
C ALA A 30 -1.12 0.18 16.55
N SER A 31 -0.90 -1.03 16.01
CA SER A 31 0.40 -1.72 16.08
C SER A 31 1.54 -0.94 15.39
N PHE A 32 1.25 -0.23 14.31
CA PHE A 32 2.17 0.69 13.63
C PHE A 32 2.79 1.79 14.51
N LEU A 33 2.22 2.11 15.68
CA LEU A 33 2.84 3.04 16.64
C LEU A 33 4.14 2.49 17.23
N ASN A 34 4.44 1.20 17.06
CA ASN A 34 5.71 0.63 17.49
C ASN A 34 6.88 0.92 16.53
N TYR A 35 6.66 1.66 15.43
CA TYR A 35 7.69 1.96 14.43
C TYR A 35 8.17 3.43 14.46
N TRP A 36 9.46 3.63 14.20
CA TRP A 36 10.11 4.94 14.01
C TRP A 36 10.70 5.10 12.60
N PRO A 37 9.86 5.28 11.58
CA PRO A 37 10.30 5.30 10.19
C PRO A 37 11.06 6.59 9.82
N LYS A 38 11.90 6.50 8.79
CA LYS A 38 12.46 7.67 8.08
C LYS A 38 11.52 8.19 6.99
N ILE A 39 10.70 7.32 6.42
CA ILE A 39 9.73 7.64 5.37
C ILE A 39 8.41 6.97 5.72
N ILE A 40 7.31 7.72 5.74
CA ILE A 40 5.95 7.20 5.85
C ILE A 40 5.26 7.40 4.50
N VAL A 41 4.58 6.37 4.01
CA VAL A 41 3.74 6.44 2.81
C VAL A 41 2.29 6.22 3.23
N LEU A 42 1.44 7.24 3.06
CA LEU A 42 0.00 7.16 3.33
C LEU A 42 -0.76 7.06 2.01
N THR A 43 -1.39 5.91 1.78
CA THR A 43 -2.14 5.56 0.57
C THR A 43 -3.57 6.09 0.61
N ASN A 44 -4.30 5.81 1.68
CA ASN A 44 -5.62 6.31 2.00
C ASN A 44 -5.86 6.17 3.52
N ILE A 45 -6.93 6.77 4.04
CA ILE A 45 -7.42 6.51 5.40
C ILE A 45 -8.94 6.36 5.34
N GLU A 46 -9.45 5.18 5.67
CA GLU A 46 -10.89 4.88 5.73
C GLU A 46 -11.29 4.42 7.15
N MET A 47 -12.59 4.25 7.39
CA MET A 47 -13.06 3.67 8.66
C MET A 47 -12.95 2.14 8.60
N GLU A 48 -12.00 1.61 9.36
CA GLU A 48 -11.65 0.19 9.40
C GLU A 48 -11.31 -0.20 10.85
N HIS A 49 -11.38 -1.50 11.17
CA HIS A 49 -11.17 -2.06 12.51
C HIS A 49 -11.95 -1.32 13.62
N LEU A 50 -13.27 -1.18 13.44
CA LEU A 50 -14.15 -0.46 14.37
C LEU A 50 -14.30 -1.15 15.74
N ASP A 51 -13.87 -2.41 15.84
CA ASP A 51 -13.65 -3.14 17.09
C ASP A 51 -12.63 -2.45 18.00
N TYR A 52 -11.62 -1.82 17.41
CA TYR A 52 -10.62 -1.01 18.12
C TYR A 52 -10.88 0.50 17.96
N TYR A 53 -11.09 0.95 16.73
CA TYR A 53 -11.29 2.35 16.39
C TYR A 53 -12.75 2.78 16.53
N LYS A 54 -13.08 3.29 17.72
CA LYS A 54 -14.43 3.81 18.05
C LYS A 54 -14.99 4.90 17.13
N SER A 55 -14.16 5.59 16.35
CA SER A 55 -14.58 6.62 15.41
C SER A 55 -13.48 6.98 14.41
N LEU A 56 -13.85 7.63 13.30
CA LEU A 56 -12.89 8.24 12.37
C LEU A 56 -11.95 9.23 13.10
N ASN A 57 -12.44 9.97 14.10
CA ASN A 57 -11.58 10.87 14.89
C ASN A 57 -10.52 10.11 15.68
N HIS A 58 -10.84 8.91 16.20
CA HIS A 58 -9.86 8.04 16.85
C HIS A 58 -8.77 7.64 15.85
N ILE A 59 -9.16 7.14 14.66
CA ILE A 59 -8.24 6.78 13.56
C ILE A 59 -7.32 7.96 13.21
N LEU A 60 -7.91 9.13 12.93
CA LEU A 60 -7.15 10.32 12.54
C LEU A 60 -6.19 10.79 13.63
N LYS A 61 -6.52 10.58 14.92
CA LYS A 61 -5.61 10.87 16.04
C LYS A 61 -4.43 9.90 16.05
N THR A 62 -4.69 8.61 15.88
CA THR A 62 -3.66 7.57 15.86
C THR A 62 -2.70 7.74 14.68
N TYR A 63 -3.20 8.04 13.48
CA TYR A 63 -2.34 8.36 12.34
C TYR A 63 -1.48 9.61 12.55
N LYS A 64 -1.99 10.65 13.24
CA LYS A 64 -1.18 11.81 13.62
C LYS A 64 -0.07 11.46 14.59
N GLU A 65 -0.35 10.58 15.55
CA GLU A 65 0.65 10.08 16.48
C GLU A 65 1.75 9.33 15.72
N PHE A 66 1.39 8.44 14.81
CA PHE A 66 2.35 7.74 13.95
C PHE A 66 3.21 8.71 13.12
N ILE A 67 2.60 9.72 12.49
CA ILE A 67 3.32 10.76 11.76
C ILE A 67 4.31 11.52 12.66
N SER A 68 4.01 11.66 13.95
CA SER A 68 4.92 12.30 14.92
C SER A 68 6.22 11.52 15.14
N HIS A 69 6.26 10.22 14.78
CA HIS A 69 7.45 9.40 14.86
C HIS A 69 8.48 9.73 13.77
N LEU A 70 8.06 10.39 12.67
CA LEU A 70 9.01 10.90 11.68
C LEU A 70 10.03 11.83 12.34
N PRO A 71 11.33 11.72 12.03
CA PRO A 71 12.33 12.69 12.47
C PRO A 71 12.26 13.98 11.63
N ARG A 72 13.00 15.02 12.04
CA ARG A 72 13.07 16.29 11.30
C ARG A 72 13.49 16.11 9.83
N ASN A 73 14.41 15.19 9.57
CA ASN A 73 14.87 14.88 8.22
C ASN A 73 14.06 13.77 7.53
N GLY A 74 12.92 13.39 8.10
CA GLY A 74 12.02 12.38 7.53
C GLY A 74 11.22 12.91 6.35
N VAL A 75 10.50 12.00 5.69
CA VAL A 75 9.62 12.32 4.57
C VAL A 75 8.25 11.66 4.74
N LEU A 76 7.20 12.45 4.57
CA LEU A 76 5.82 11.99 4.51
C LEU A 76 5.35 12.03 3.05
N VAL A 77 5.12 10.85 2.46
CA VAL A 77 4.58 10.68 1.10
C VAL A 77 3.07 10.46 1.23
N THR A 78 2.26 11.31 0.60
CA THR A 78 0.80 11.35 0.82
C THR A 78 0.01 11.33 -0.48
N ASN A 79 -1.10 10.59 -0.47
CA ASN A 79 -2.11 10.69 -1.51
C ASN A 79 -2.82 12.04 -1.41
N GLY A 80 -2.61 12.90 -2.39
CA GLY A 80 -3.14 14.25 -2.35
C GLY A 80 -4.57 14.42 -2.85
N LYS A 81 -5.33 13.32 -3.01
CA LYS A 81 -6.78 13.33 -3.25
C LYS A 81 -7.58 12.73 -2.09
N ASP A 82 -6.93 12.10 -1.12
CA ASP A 82 -7.60 11.53 0.05
C ASP A 82 -7.99 12.65 1.04
N LYS A 83 -9.29 12.73 1.37
CA LYS A 83 -9.85 13.79 2.20
C LYS A 83 -9.33 13.74 3.64
N ASN A 84 -9.12 12.55 4.19
CA ASN A 84 -8.69 12.33 5.56
C ASN A 84 -7.20 12.65 5.73
N ILE A 85 -6.37 12.28 4.76
CA ILE A 85 -4.96 12.66 4.67
C ILE A 85 -4.82 14.18 4.51
N LEU A 86 -5.63 14.81 3.64
CA LEU A 86 -5.64 16.28 3.49
C LEU A 86 -6.06 16.98 4.79
N ASN A 87 -7.03 16.42 5.52
CA ASN A 87 -7.45 16.92 6.83
C ASN A 87 -6.28 16.87 7.84
N ILE A 88 -5.59 15.73 7.95
CA ILE A 88 -4.40 15.59 8.81
C ILE A 88 -3.33 16.62 8.44
N LYS A 89 -3.01 16.76 7.14
CA LYS A 89 -2.01 17.73 6.65
C LYS A 89 -2.37 19.16 7.04
N ASN A 90 -3.64 19.56 6.86
CA ASN A 90 -4.12 20.89 7.22
C ASN A 90 -3.99 21.13 8.73
N GLN A 91 -4.33 20.15 9.56
CA GLN A 91 -4.19 20.25 11.01
C GLN A 91 -2.73 20.38 11.44
N ILE A 92 -1.82 19.60 10.85
CA ILE A 92 -0.37 19.71 11.11
C ILE A 92 0.14 21.11 10.73
N SER A 93 -0.30 21.66 9.60
CA SER A 93 0.14 22.98 9.13
C SER A 93 -0.33 24.16 10.00
N LYS A 94 -1.45 23.99 10.73
CA LYS A 94 -2.06 25.01 11.59
C LYS A 94 -1.52 25.00 13.02
N LEU A 95 -0.71 24.01 13.41
CA LEU A 95 -0.14 23.97 14.75
C LEU A 95 0.78 25.20 14.95
N PRO A 96 0.59 26.01 16.00
CA PRO A 96 1.38 27.22 16.21
C PRO A 96 2.88 26.89 16.38
N ARG A 97 3.81 27.84 16.42
CA ARG A 97 5.26 27.59 16.68
C ARG A 97 5.64 27.73 18.16
N SER A 98 5.42 26.74 19.00
CA SER A 98 5.71 26.75 20.46
C SER A 98 6.10 25.33 20.89
N ARG A 99 6.60 25.17 22.11
CA ARG A 99 7.52 24.08 22.48
C ARG A 99 6.85 22.80 23.03
N THR A 100 5.52 22.69 23.00
CA THR A 100 4.78 21.75 23.87
C THR A 100 3.95 20.65 23.21
N SER A 101 3.96 20.45 21.88
CA SER A 101 3.28 19.30 21.26
C SER A 101 4.24 18.34 20.56
N SER A 102 3.97 17.02 20.61
CA SER A 102 4.80 15.96 20.02
C SER A 102 5.00 16.08 18.50
N LEU A 103 4.15 16.86 17.81
CA LEU A 103 4.23 17.17 16.38
C LEU A 103 4.96 18.47 16.05
N ARG A 104 5.40 19.25 17.06
CA ARG A 104 5.99 20.59 16.87
C ARG A 104 7.48 20.51 16.54
N GLY A 105 7.92 21.35 15.59
CA GLY A 105 9.35 21.56 15.27
C GLY A 105 10.01 20.42 14.48
N LYS A 106 9.27 19.40 14.06
CA LYS A 106 9.73 18.43 13.08
C LYS A 106 9.25 18.81 11.69
N GLN A 107 10.05 19.61 10.99
CA GLN A 107 9.78 19.98 9.61
C GLN A 107 10.25 18.86 8.67
N PHE A 108 9.57 17.71 8.73
CA PHE A 108 9.77 16.67 7.72
C PHE A 108 9.27 17.15 6.36
N LYS A 109 9.84 16.61 5.27
CA LYS A 109 9.40 16.97 3.92
C LYS A 109 8.09 16.26 3.61
N ILE A 110 7.17 16.94 2.93
CA ILE A 110 5.94 16.33 2.44
C ILE A 110 6.04 16.20 0.92
N GLN A 111 5.87 14.98 0.41
CA GLN A 111 5.76 14.70 -1.01
C GLN A 111 4.35 14.20 -1.32
N LYS A 112 3.79 14.63 -2.45
CA LYS A 112 2.43 14.28 -2.86
C LYS A 112 2.46 13.42 -4.12
N PHE A 113 1.63 12.38 -4.12
CA PHE A 113 1.21 11.69 -5.34
C PHE A 113 -0.29 11.85 -5.54
N SER A 114 -0.74 11.87 -6.79
CA SER A 114 -2.17 11.91 -7.12
C SER A 114 -2.40 11.55 -8.58
N SER A 115 -3.58 11.01 -8.90
CA SER A 115 -3.99 10.82 -10.29
C SER A 115 -4.03 12.15 -11.03
N GLY A 116 -3.40 12.21 -12.20
CA GLY A 116 -3.25 13.44 -13.01
C GLY A 116 -1.84 14.00 -13.08
N GLN A 117 -0.86 13.39 -12.40
CA GLN A 117 0.56 13.66 -12.64
C GLN A 117 0.98 13.14 -14.02
N ASP A 118 1.99 13.75 -14.65
CA ASP A 118 2.43 13.40 -16.01
C ASP A 118 2.80 11.91 -16.15
N GLU A 119 3.35 11.33 -15.08
CA GLU A 119 3.74 9.93 -15.03
C GLU A 119 2.55 8.97 -15.06
N THR A 120 1.33 9.44 -14.75
CA THR A 120 0.10 8.62 -14.77
C THR A 120 -0.07 7.93 -16.12
N ARG A 121 0.15 8.66 -17.23
CA ARG A 121 0.00 8.13 -18.59
C ARG A 121 0.97 6.98 -18.84
N LYS A 122 2.25 7.22 -18.55
CA LYS A 122 3.30 6.21 -18.70
C LYS A 122 3.06 4.99 -17.82
N LEU A 123 2.55 5.18 -16.59
CA LEU A 123 2.22 4.07 -15.71
C LEU A 123 1.06 3.21 -16.26
N ARG A 124 0.05 3.82 -16.88
CA ARG A 124 -1.03 3.07 -17.55
C ARG A 124 -0.52 2.21 -18.70
N GLU A 125 0.53 2.64 -19.39
CA GLU A 125 1.12 1.88 -20.50
C GLU A 125 1.99 0.72 -20.01
N ILE A 126 2.74 0.89 -18.91
CA ILE A 126 3.74 -0.10 -18.49
C ILE A 126 3.25 -1.08 -17.42
N LEU A 127 2.26 -0.71 -16.60
CA LEU A 127 1.79 -1.60 -15.53
C LEU A 127 1.00 -2.76 -16.12
N ARG A 128 1.31 -3.98 -15.65
CA ARG A 128 0.65 -5.22 -16.10
C ARG A 128 -0.59 -5.56 -15.29
N ILE A 129 -0.75 -4.93 -14.13
CA ILE A 129 -1.90 -5.07 -13.26
C ILE A 129 -2.93 -3.96 -13.54
N PRO A 130 -4.22 -4.28 -13.64
CA PRO A 130 -5.26 -3.32 -13.98
C PRO A 130 -5.67 -2.45 -12.79
N GLY A 131 -6.45 -1.39 -13.06
CA GLY A 131 -7.14 -0.60 -12.05
C GLY A 131 -6.43 0.68 -11.62
N GLU A 132 -7.21 1.75 -11.49
CA GLU A 132 -6.72 3.08 -11.07
C GLU A 132 -6.06 3.07 -9.67
N HIS A 133 -6.49 2.17 -8.77
CA HIS A 133 -5.86 2.02 -7.45
C HIS A 133 -4.41 1.54 -7.58
N ASN A 134 -4.11 0.64 -8.53
CA ASN A 134 -2.75 0.19 -8.79
C ASN A 134 -1.89 1.28 -9.44
N ILE A 135 -2.48 2.17 -10.23
CA ILE A 135 -1.80 3.36 -10.74
C ILE A 135 -1.41 4.30 -9.58
N LEU A 136 -2.31 4.52 -8.62
CA LEU A 136 -2.01 5.33 -7.43
C LEU A 136 -0.93 4.68 -6.55
N ASN A 137 -0.99 3.37 -6.35
CA ASN A 137 0.05 2.62 -5.62
C ASN A 137 1.41 2.71 -6.32
N ALA A 138 1.44 2.64 -7.65
CA ALA A 138 2.66 2.81 -8.43
C ALA A 138 3.22 4.25 -8.35
N LEU A 139 2.35 5.27 -8.32
CA LEU A 139 2.76 6.66 -8.09
C LEU A 139 3.33 6.85 -6.68
N ALA A 140 2.75 6.21 -5.66
CA ALA A 140 3.27 6.23 -4.29
C ALA A 140 4.68 5.59 -4.23
N ALA A 141 4.86 4.44 -4.88
CA ALA A 141 6.14 3.76 -4.99
C ALA A 141 7.19 4.60 -5.76
N LEU A 142 6.80 5.20 -6.90
CA LEU A 142 7.66 6.09 -7.69
C LEU A 142 8.10 7.33 -6.89
N THR A 143 7.16 7.95 -6.18
CA THR A 143 7.44 9.11 -5.32
C THR A 143 8.42 8.76 -4.22
N THR A 144 8.23 7.60 -3.59
CA THR A 144 9.14 7.08 -2.55
C THR A 144 10.53 6.75 -3.13
N ALA A 145 10.60 6.16 -4.31
CA ALA A 145 11.85 5.88 -5.00
C ALA A 145 12.64 7.17 -5.30
N ARG A 146 11.95 8.24 -5.73
CA ARG A 146 12.57 9.57 -5.95
C ARG A 146 13.07 10.20 -4.65
N VAL A 147 12.35 10.04 -3.54
CA VAL A 147 12.82 10.45 -2.21
C VAL A 147 14.14 9.75 -1.85
N LEU A 148 14.26 8.47 -2.18
CA LEU A 148 15.47 7.66 -2.03
C LEU A 148 16.52 7.92 -3.12
N LYS A 149 16.29 8.89 -4.02
CA LYS A 149 17.15 9.24 -5.15
C LYS A 149 17.41 8.07 -6.12
N ILE A 150 16.48 7.14 -6.22
CA ILE A 150 16.52 6.06 -7.21
C ILE A 150 16.18 6.66 -8.59
N PRO A 151 17.01 6.48 -9.63
CA PRO A 151 16.74 7.00 -10.96
C PRO A 151 15.41 6.48 -11.53
N ASP A 152 14.62 7.37 -12.13
CA ASP A 152 13.33 7.04 -12.75
C ASP A 152 13.40 5.87 -13.74
N ARG A 153 14.51 5.76 -14.49
CA ARG A 153 14.73 4.62 -15.40
C ARG A 153 14.67 3.28 -14.68
N ILE A 154 15.22 3.19 -13.46
CA ILE A 154 15.20 1.97 -12.63
C ILE A 154 13.78 1.75 -12.07
N SER A 155 13.14 2.81 -11.58
CA SER A 155 11.79 2.77 -11.02
C SER A 155 10.76 2.30 -12.06
N PHE A 156 10.72 2.92 -13.25
CA PHE A 156 9.82 2.51 -14.33
C PHE A 156 10.13 1.10 -14.85
N LYS A 157 11.41 0.72 -14.97
CA LYS A 157 11.78 -0.66 -15.35
C LYS A 157 11.25 -1.67 -14.32
N SER A 158 11.35 -1.37 -13.03
CA SER A 158 10.86 -2.24 -11.96
C SER A 158 9.33 -2.33 -11.97
N LEU A 159 8.65 -1.19 -12.08
CA LEU A 159 7.18 -1.12 -12.18
C LEU A 159 6.64 -1.87 -13.40
N SER A 160 7.31 -1.78 -14.57
CA SER A 160 6.91 -2.52 -15.78
C SER A 160 7.00 -4.04 -15.64
N LYS A 161 7.83 -4.52 -14.70
CA LYS A 161 8.03 -5.94 -14.42
C LYS A 161 7.15 -6.45 -13.29
N TYR A 162 6.52 -5.56 -12.52
CA TYR A 162 5.65 -5.93 -11.41
C TYR A 162 4.44 -6.70 -11.92
N ARG A 163 4.16 -7.85 -11.29
CA ARG A 163 3.09 -8.78 -11.69
C ARG A 163 1.94 -8.85 -10.67
N GLY A 164 1.96 -7.98 -9.65
CA GLY A 164 1.06 -8.05 -8.51
C GLY A 164 1.71 -8.70 -7.30
N ALA A 165 1.01 -8.65 -6.18
CA ALA A 165 1.34 -9.36 -4.95
C ALA A 165 0.40 -10.57 -4.83
N TRP A 166 0.81 -11.56 -4.03
CA TRP A 166 -0.03 -12.73 -3.75
C TRP A 166 -1.41 -12.28 -3.24
N ARG A 167 -2.48 -12.84 -3.82
CA ARG A 167 -3.87 -12.44 -3.54
C ARG A 167 -4.19 -10.95 -3.75
N ARG A 168 -3.48 -10.24 -4.63
CA ARG A 168 -3.87 -8.88 -5.08
C ARG A 168 -4.02 -8.88 -6.60
N PHE A 169 -5.27 -9.07 -7.04
CA PHE A 169 -5.66 -9.26 -8.44
C PHE A 169 -4.83 -10.36 -9.16
N GLU A 170 -4.63 -11.49 -8.47
CA GLU A 170 -3.81 -12.59 -8.98
C GLU A 170 -4.59 -13.40 -10.01
N ILE A 171 -4.06 -13.50 -11.24
CA ILE A 171 -4.70 -14.24 -12.33
C ILE A 171 -4.14 -15.65 -12.38
N ILE A 172 -5.04 -16.62 -12.22
CA ILE A 172 -4.75 -18.04 -12.30
C ILE A 172 -5.54 -18.61 -13.48
N GLU A 173 -4.85 -19.23 -14.43
CA GLU A 173 -5.51 -20.05 -15.44
C GLU A 173 -5.78 -21.43 -14.84
N ALA A 174 -7.05 -21.77 -14.67
CA ALA A 174 -7.47 -23.07 -14.17
C ALA A 174 -7.97 -23.93 -15.33
N ASP A 175 -7.39 -25.12 -15.43
CA ASP A 175 -7.96 -26.23 -16.19
C ASP A 175 -8.83 -27.05 -15.25
N LEU A 176 -10.15 -26.87 -15.37
CA LEU A 176 -11.11 -27.60 -14.56
C LEU A 176 -11.60 -28.80 -15.38
N ARG A 177 -11.34 -30.01 -14.86
CA ARG A 177 -11.76 -31.26 -15.48
C ARG A 177 -13.25 -31.20 -15.84
N GLY A 178 -13.57 -31.52 -17.08
CA GLY A 178 -14.95 -31.54 -17.59
C GLY A 178 -15.42 -30.24 -18.24
N LEU A 179 -14.62 -29.18 -18.25
CA LEU A 179 -14.90 -27.99 -19.07
C LEU A 179 -14.11 -28.03 -20.38
N THR A 180 -14.77 -27.74 -21.49
CA THR A 180 -14.13 -27.58 -22.81
C THR A 180 -13.35 -26.28 -22.95
N ARG A 181 -13.38 -25.41 -21.93
CA ARG A 181 -12.74 -24.08 -21.93
C ARG A 181 -11.99 -23.83 -20.63
N LYS A 182 -10.80 -23.24 -20.76
CA LYS A 182 -10.05 -22.70 -19.62
C LYS A 182 -10.86 -21.63 -18.91
N ILE A 183 -10.83 -21.64 -17.58
CA ILE A 183 -11.41 -20.58 -16.76
C ILE A 183 -10.29 -19.68 -16.23
N THR A 184 -10.51 -18.37 -16.30
CA THR A 184 -9.67 -17.39 -15.63
C THR A 184 -10.21 -17.17 -14.22
N ILE A 185 -9.43 -17.54 -13.22
CA ILE A 185 -9.70 -17.24 -11.82
C ILE A 185 -8.91 -15.98 -11.44
N VAL A 186 -9.57 -15.02 -10.81
CA VAL A 186 -8.91 -13.86 -10.20
C VAL A 186 -9.03 -14.01 -8.68
N SER A 187 -7.90 -14.17 -8.00
CA SER A 187 -7.83 -14.21 -6.53
C SER A 187 -7.47 -12.84 -5.99
N ASP A 188 -8.28 -12.34 -5.04
CA ASP A 188 -8.08 -11.04 -4.41
C ASP A 188 -8.39 -11.10 -2.91
N TYR A 189 -7.64 -10.33 -2.12
CA TYR A 189 -7.77 -10.24 -0.66
C TYR A 189 -8.80 -9.17 -0.23
N GLY A 190 -9.30 -8.37 -1.17
CA GLY A 190 -10.24 -7.30 -0.86
C GLY A 190 -11.44 -7.80 -0.07
N HIS A 191 -11.59 -7.27 1.14
CA HIS A 191 -12.66 -7.64 2.07
C HIS A 191 -13.51 -6.42 2.45
N HIS A 192 -12.95 -5.22 2.33
CA HIS A 192 -13.72 -3.99 2.45
C HIS A 192 -14.57 -3.71 1.20
N PRO A 193 -15.76 -3.09 1.35
CA PRO A 193 -16.60 -2.72 0.21
C PRO A 193 -15.88 -1.87 -0.85
N THR A 194 -14.97 -0.98 -0.44
CA THR A 194 -14.14 -0.18 -1.35
C THR A 194 -13.20 -1.06 -2.17
N GLU A 195 -12.52 -2.02 -1.53
CA GLU A 195 -11.60 -2.94 -2.19
C GLU A 195 -12.33 -3.86 -3.16
N ILE A 196 -13.45 -4.45 -2.75
CA ILE A 196 -14.28 -5.33 -3.61
C ILE A 196 -14.73 -4.57 -4.86
N LYS A 197 -15.21 -3.32 -4.71
CA LYS A 197 -15.58 -2.47 -5.84
C LYS A 197 -14.40 -2.19 -6.76
N ALA A 198 -13.22 -1.90 -6.19
CA ALA A 198 -12.00 -1.65 -6.95
C ALA A 198 -11.56 -2.88 -7.76
N THR A 199 -11.63 -4.07 -7.15
CA THR A 199 -11.32 -5.36 -7.78
C THR A 199 -12.31 -5.67 -8.91
N LEU A 200 -13.62 -5.53 -8.68
CA LEU A 200 -14.62 -5.78 -9.71
C LEU A 200 -14.52 -4.78 -10.88
N LYS A 201 -14.21 -3.51 -10.59
CA LYS A 201 -13.95 -2.50 -11.62
C LYS A 201 -12.74 -2.88 -12.48
N ALA A 202 -11.62 -3.26 -11.85
CA ALA A 202 -10.42 -3.69 -12.55
C ALA A 202 -10.66 -4.97 -13.39
N ALA A 203 -11.49 -5.89 -12.90
CA ALA A 203 -11.92 -7.07 -13.66
C ALA A 203 -12.76 -6.70 -14.89
N ARG A 204 -13.68 -5.74 -14.78
CA ARG A 204 -14.46 -5.25 -15.92
C ARG A 204 -13.57 -4.55 -16.95
N GLU A 205 -12.63 -3.71 -16.52
CA GLU A 205 -11.67 -3.04 -17.40
C GLU A 205 -10.80 -4.04 -18.17
N LYS A 206 -10.33 -5.10 -17.49
CA LYS A 206 -9.47 -6.12 -18.11
C LYS A 206 -10.25 -7.11 -18.98
N PHE A 207 -11.49 -7.40 -18.65
CA PHE A 207 -12.34 -8.39 -19.33
C PHE A 207 -13.68 -7.76 -19.77
N PRO A 208 -13.66 -6.79 -20.70
CA PRO A 208 -14.83 -5.95 -21.01
C PRO A 208 -16.07 -6.74 -21.42
N HIS A 209 -15.89 -7.81 -22.19
CA HIS A 209 -16.98 -8.62 -22.76
C HIS A 209 -17.18 -9.97 -22.06
N LYS A 210 -16.49 -10.26 -20.96
CA LYS A 210 -16.67 -11.52 -20.23
C LYS A 210 -17.71 -11.37 -19.13
N LYS A 211 -18.42 -12.47 -18.81
CA LYS A 211 -19.25 -12.57 -17.61
C LYS A 211 -18.32 -12.69 -16.40
N ILE A 212 -18.52 -11.83 -15.40
CA ILE A 212 -17.74 -11.80 -14.17
C ILE A 212 -18.59 -12.41 -13.06
N TRP A 213 -18.04 -13.40 -12.36
CA TRP A 213 -18.66 -14.01 -11.19
C TRP A 213 -17.83 -13.63 -9.97
N CYS A 214 -18.47 -13.04 -8.96
CA CYS A 214 -17.83 -12.71 -7.70
C CYS A 214 -18.18 -13.80 -6.68
N ILE A 215 -17.20 -14.58 -6.26
CA ILE A 215 -17.33 -15.51 -5.15
C ILE A 215 -16.71 -14.80 -3.95
N PHE A 216 -17.55 -14.33 -3.03
CA PHE A 216 -17.13 -13.56 -1.88
C PHE A 216 -17.30 -14.36 -0.60
N GLN A 217 -16.26 -14.38 0.23
CA GLN A 217 -16.30 -14.92 1.59
C GLN A 217 -16.21 -13.73 2.56
N PRO A 218 -17.28 -13.42 3.32
CA PRO A 218 -17.22 -12.41 4.37
C PRO A 218 -16.11 -12.73 5.37
N HIS A 219 -15.32 -11.72 5.73
CA HIS A 219 -14.25 -11.84 6.71
C HIS A 219 -14.75 -11.38 8.08
N GLN A 220 -14.70 -12.27 9.07
CA GLN A 220 -15.12 -12.08 10.48
C GLN A 220 -16.64 -11.88 10.71
N TYR A 221 -17.14 -12.48 11.81
CA TYR A 221 -18.40 -12.08 12.43
C TYR A 221 -18.13 -10.82 13.25
N GLN A 222 -18.94 -9.77 13.06
CA GLN A 222 -18.94 -8.59 13.92
C GLN A 222 -19.59 -8.91 15.26
#